data_AF-A0AAV4LKS7-F1
#
_entry.id   AF-A0AAV4LKS7-F1
#
_cell.length_a   1.000
_cell.length_b   1.000
_cell.length_c   1.000
_cell.angle_alpha   90.00
_cell.angle_beta   90.00
_cell.angle_gamma   90.00
#
_symmetry.space_group_name_H-M   'P 1'
#
loop_
_entity.id
_entity.type
_entity.pdbx_description
1 polymer ?
#
loop_
_entity_poly.entity_id
_entity_poly.type
_entity_poly.pdbx_seq_one_letter_code
_entity_poly.pdbx_strand_id
1 'polypeptide(L)'
;MDLIYAYTREQAIQDGVLIDVSELAKDVGFRIPVAITATAWNTYIVPDENAIEHGESENGRMWDALQKLRYTIRKSKQSTNEILFEFFVDRDGGLTLATLKAHIGPGDRGEPVLTLMMPNED
;
A
#
# COMPACT_ATOMS: atom_id res chain seq x y z
N MET A 1 18.49 28.38 -13.83
CA MET A 1 17.42 27.54 -13.24
C MET A 1 18.11 26.26 -12.88
N ASP A 2 18.54 26.15 -11.62
CA ASP A 2 19.22 24.96 -11.14
C ASP A 2 18.23 23.80 -11.14
N LEU A 3 18.63 22.70 -11.78
CA LEU A 3 17.88 21.46 -11.77
C LEU A 3 17.85 20.98 -10.32
N ILE A 4 16.73 21.20 -9.61
CA ILE A 4 16.46 20.48 -8.38
C ILE A 4 16.26 19.04 -8.83
N TYR A 5 17.23 18.18 -8.52
CA TYR A 5 17.10 16.75 -8.78
C TYR A 5 15.83 16.26 -8.07
N ALA A 6 14.80 15.97 -8.86
CA ALA A 6 13.56 15.41 -8.34
C ALA A 6 13.79 13.91 -8.16
N TYR A 7 13.71 13.44 -6.92
CA TYR A 7 13.71 12.02 -6.62
C TYR A 7 12.45 11.38 -7.23
N THR A 8 12.63 10.48 -8.19
CA THR A 8 11.52 9.93 -8.95
C THR A 8 10.88 8.74 -8.24
N ARG A 9 9.63 8.43 -8.57
CA ARG A 9 8.96 7.22 -8.10
C ARG A 9 9.70 5.97 -8.56
N GLU A 10 10.19 5.96 -9.79
CA GLU A 10 11.03 4.85 -10.30
C GLU A 10 12.27 4.63 -9.42
N GLN A 11 12.95 5.71 -9.02
CA GLN A 11 14.09 5.64 -8.09
C GLN A 11 13.65 5.13 -6.72
N ALA A 12 12.52 5.62 -6.19
CA ALA A 12 11.98 5.16 -4.92
C ALA A 12 11.68 3.65 -4.92
N ILE A 13 11.27 3.09 -6.06
CA ILE A 13 11.06 1.64 -6.21
C ILE A 13 12.41 0.90 -6.29
N GLN A 14 13.35 1.41 -7.10
CA GLN A 14 14.69 0.82 -7.24
C GLN A 14 15.46 0.79 -5.91
N ASP A 15 15.32 1.83 -5.10
CA ASP A 15 15.96 1.97 -3.79
C ASP A 15 15.18 1.24 -2.68
N GLY A 16 14.04 0.64 -2.99
CA GLY A 16 13.21 -0.13 -2.04
C GLY A 16 12.45 0.74 -1.03
N VAL A 17 12.41 2.06 -1.20
CA VAL A 17 11.56 2.98 -0.40
C VAL A 17 10.09 2.72 -0.68
N LEU A 18 9.77 2.42 -1.94
CA LEU A 18 8.46 1.96 -2.39
C LEU A 18 8.57 0.53 -2.90
N ILE A 19 7.57 -0.28 -2.62
CA ILE A 19 7.45 -1.65 -3.10
C ILE A 19 6.30 -1.68 -4.09
N ASP A 20 6.59 -2.06 -5.33
CA ASP A 20 5.59 -2.17 -6.39
C ASP A 20 4.69 -3.39 -6.14
N VAL A 21 3.38 -3.15 -6.05
CA VAL A 21 2.35 -4.18 -5.86
C VAL A 21 1.32 -4.16 -6.99
N SER A 22 1.67 -3.54 -8.13
CA SER A 22 0.75 -3.27 -9.24
C SER A 22 0.17 -4.54 -9.85
N GLU A 23 0.97 -5.60 -9.97
CA GLU A 23 0.48 -6.89 -10.52
C GLU A 23 -0.62 -7.50 -9.63
N LEU A 24 -0.41 -7.55 -8.31
CA LEU A 24 -1.43 -8.04 -7.38
C LEU A 24 -2.65 -7.10 -7.31
N ALA A 25 -2.41 -5.79 -7.35
CA ALA A 25 -3.47 -4.79 -7.36
C ALA A 25 -4.35 -4.90 -8.62
N LYS A 26 -3.77 -5.25 -9.76
CA LYS A 26 -4.50 -5.52 -11.00
C LYS A 26 -5.46 -6.69 -10.88
N ASP A 27 -5.05 -7.77 -10.22
CA ASP A 27 -5.91 -8.94 -9.97
C ASP A 27 -7.09 -8.60 -9.04
N VAL A 28 -6.91 -7.66 -8.10
CA VAL A 28 -7.99 -7.11 -7.26
C VAL A 28 -8.88 -6.12 -8.03
N GLY A 29 -8.41 -5.62 -9.17
CA GLY A 29 -9.17 -4.76 -10.10
C GLY A 29 -8.77 -3.29 -10.11
N PHE A 30 -7.63 -2.92 -9.52
CA PHE A 30 -7.02 -1.61 -9.76
C PHE A 30 -6.44 -1.53 -11.18
N ARG A 31 -6.49 -0.34 -11.78
CA ARG A 31 -6.05 -0.11 -13.19
C ARG A 31 -4.92 0.90 -13.31
N ILE A 32 -4.41 1.35 -12.17
CA ILE A 32 -3.33 2.33 -12.06
C ILE A 32 -2.18 1.67 -11.28
N PRO A 33 -0.94 2.14 -11.45
CA PRO A 33 0.18 1.65 -10.65
C PRO A 33 -0.09 1.83 -9.16
N VAL A 34 0.22 0.79 -8.38
CA VAL A 34 0.06 0.79 -6.92
C VAL A 34 1.38 0.41 -6.29
N ALA A 35 1.85 1.22 -5.35
CA ALA A 35 2.99 0.86 -4.51
C ALA A 35 2.63 1.04 -3.04
N ILE A 36 3.45 0.48 -2.17
CA ILE A 36 3.35 0.62 -0.71
C ILE A 36 4.71 1.04 -0.16
N THR A 37 4.73 1.89 0.87
CA THR A 37 5.99 2.29 1.52
C THR A 37 6.64 1.08 2.19
N ALA A 38 7.97 1.05 2.23
CA ALA A 38 8.72 0.02 2.94
C ALA A 38 8.29 -0.09 4.41
N THR A 39 8.00 1.04 5.06
CA THR A 39 7.50 1.07 6.44
C THR A 39 6.19 0.31 6.57
N ALA A 40 5.19 0.63 5.75
CA ALA A 40 3.89 -0.03 5.78
C ALA A 40 3.98 -1.51 5.42
N TRP A 41 4.81 -1.87 4.43
CA TRP A 41 5.06 -3.26 4.04
C TRP A 41 5.64 -4.08 5.19
N ASN A 42 6.75 -3.63 5.78
CA ASN A 42 7.42 -4.36 6.86
C ASN A 42 6.60 -4.39 8.15
N THR A 43 5.74 -3.38 8.37
CA THR A 43 4.92 -3.29 9.58
C THR A 43 3.73 -4.24 9.54
N TYR A 44 3.07 -4.39 8.39
CA TYR A 44 1.80 -5.11 8.31
C TYR A 44 1.74 -6.23 7.28
N ILE A 45 2.52 -6.14 6.20
CA ILE A 45 2.43 -7.10 5.09
C ILE A 45 3.40 -8.27 5.26
N VAL A 46 4.59 -8.04 5.79
CA VAL A 46 5.51 -9.13 6.16
C VAL A 46 4.95 -9.86 7.39
N PRO A 47 4.59 -11.15 7.28
CA PRO A 47 4.15 -11.93 8.42
C PRO A 47 5.31 -12.27 9.35
N ASP A 48 5.03 -12.36 10.65
CA ASP A 48 5.96 -12.94 11.62
C ASP A 48 5.98 -14.47 11.51
N GLU A 49 6.92 -15.12 12.21
CA GLU A 49 7.10 -16.59 12.14
C GLU A 49 5.81 -17.35 12.52
N ASN A 50 5.10 -16.87 13.54
CA ASN A 50 3.87 -17.50 14.00
C ASN A 50 2.75 -17.38 12.95
N ALA A 51 2.59 -16.21 12.34
CA ALA A 51 1.63 -16.02 11.26
C ALA A 51 1.98 -16.87 10.02
N ILE A 52 3.27 -17.05 9.71
CA ILE A 52 3.72 -17.96 8.64
C ILE A 52 3.35 -19.40 8.96
N GLU A 53 3.56 -19.86 10.21
CA GLU A 53 3.16 -21.20 10.66
C GLU A 53 1.65 -21.43 10.56
N HIS A 54 0.85 -20.35 10.72
CA HIS A 54 -0.60 -20.36 10.49
C HIS A 54 -1.02 -20.20 9.03
N GLY A 55 -0.07 -20.15 8.10
CA GLY A 55 -0.32 -20.15 6.65
C GLY A 55 -0.50 -18.76 6.03
N GLU A 56 -0.17 -17.69 6.75
CA GLU A 56 -0.17 -16.35 6.17
C GLU A 56 1.03 -16.12 5.25
N SER A 57 0.86 -15.22 4.28
CA SER A 57 1.90 -14.82 3.32
C SER A 57 1.78 -13.35 3.00
N GLU A 58 2.88 -12.75 2.53
CA GLU A 58 2.92 -11.36 2.07
C GLU A 58 1.85 -11.09 1.01
N ASN A 59 1.74 -11.97 0.00
CA ASN A 59 0.71 -11.86 -1.04
C ASN A 59 -0.70 -11.95 -0.47
N GLY A 60 -0.96 -12.85 0.49
CA GLY A 60 -2.26 -12.96 1.15
C GLY A 60 -2.65 -11.69 1.90
N ARG A 61 -1.74 -11.16 2.73
CA ARG A 61 -1.98 -9.92 3.47
C ARG A 61 -2.14 -8.70 2.57
N MET A 62 -1.32 -8.59 1.54
CA MET A 62 -1.42 -7.49 0.57
C MET A 62 -2.74 -7.59 -0.22
N TRP A 63 -3.17 -8.80 -0.60
CA TRP A 63 -4.46 -9.02 -1.23
C TRP A 63 -5.62 -8.54 -0.34
N ASP A 64 -5.61 -8.90 0.95
CA ASP A 64 -6.62 -8.47 1.91
C ASP A 64 -6.64 -6.95 2.09
N ALA A 65 -5.47 -6.31 2.21
CA ALA A 65 -5.34 -4.86 2.28
C ALA A 65 -5.93 -4.17 1.02
N LEU A 66 -5.60 -4.66 -0.17
CA LEU A 66 -6.10 -4.14 -1.45
C LEU A 66 -7.63 -4.31 -1.58
N GLN A 67 -8.16 -5.46 -1.17
CA GLN A 67 -9.60 -5.73 -1.17
C GLN A 67 -10.35 -4.80 -0.21
N LYS A 68 -9.80 -4.59 0.99
CA LYS A 68 -10.37 -3.67 1.99
C LYS A 68 -10.31 -2.23 1.50
N LEU A 69 -9.20 -1.78 0.93
CA LEU A 69 -9.10 -0.47 0.30
C LEU A 69 -10.15 -0.29 -0.81
N ARG A 70 -10.25 -1.25 -1.73
CA ARG A 70 -11.24 -1.20 -2.82
C ARG A 70 -12.67 -1.12 -2.29
N TYR A 71 -13.00 -1.88 -1.26
CA TYR A 71 -14.29 -1.80 -0.59
C TYR A 71 -14.54 -0.40 0.01
N THR A 72 -13.56 0.13 0.75
CA THR A 72 -13.63 1.44 1.41
C THR A 72 -13.80 2.57 0.40
N ILE A 73 -13.04 2.57 -0.70
CA ILE A 73 -13.18 3.55 -1.80
C ILE A 73 -14.61 3.50 -2.36
N ARG A 74 -15.15 2.31 -2.65
CA ARG A 74 -16.50 2.15 -3.22
C ARG A 74 -17.62 2.59 -2.26
N LYS A 75 -17.35 2.58 -0.96
CA LYS A 75 -18.29 3.03 0.08
C LYS A 75 -18.16 4.51 0.40
N SER A 76 -17.00 5.10 0.13
CA SER A 76 -16.78 6.52 0.32
C SER A 76 -17.74 7.35 -0.53
N LYS A 77 -18.32 8.39 0.07
CA LYS A 77 -19.14 9.39 -0.62
C LYS A 77 -18.34 10.66 -0.93
N GLN A 78 -17.10 10.73 -0.47
CA GLN A 78 -16.24 11.89 -0.61
C GLN A 78 -15.29 11.67 -1.79
N SER A 79 -15.09 12.73 -2.57
CA SER A 79 -14.03 12.77 -3.58
C SER A 79 -12.80 13.40 -2.93
N THR A 80 -11.86 12.55 -2.53
CA THR A 80 -10.60 12.93 -1.87
C THR A 80 -9.44 12.25 -2.58
N ASN A 81 -8.23 12.81 -2.43
CA ASN A 81 -6.99 12.17 -2.84
C ASN A 81 -6.46 11.19 -1.78
N GLU A 82 -7.00 11.24 -0.56
CA GLU A 82 -6.59 10.39 0.56
C GLU A 82 -7.76 9.65 1.17
N ILE A 83 -7.52 8.42 1.60
CA ILE A 83 -8.47 7.63 2.39
C ILE A 83 -7.73 6.72 3.36
N LEU A 84 -8.17 6.73 4.62
CA LEU A 84 -7.76 5.72 5.60
C LEU A 84 -8.61 4.48 5.42
N PHE A 85 -8.00 3.31 5.54
CA PHE A 85 -8.69 2.04 5.54
C PHE A 85 -8.05 1.08 6.53
N GLU A 86 -8.85 0.13 6.99
CA GLU A 86 -8.45 -0.82 8.00
C GLU A 86 -8.63 -2.25 7.50
N PHE A 87 -7.72 -3.13 7.90
CA PHE A 87 -7.75 -4.56 7.61
C PHE A 87 -7.14 -5.32 8.79
N PHE A 88 -7.45 -6.61 8.88
CA PHE A 88 -6.93 -7.45 9.96
C PHE A 88 -5.68 -8.18 9.50
N VAL A 89 -4.73 -8.34 10.42
CA VAL A 89 -3.52 -9.16 10.27
C VAL A 89 -3.30 -9.95 11.56
N ASP A 90 -2.82 -11.18 11.50
CA ASP A 90 -2.28 -11.85 12.68
C ASP A 90 -0.92 -11.23 13.03
N ARG A 91 -0.68 -10.90 14.29
CA ARG A 91 0.60 -10.37 14.76
C ARG A 91 0.81 -10.72 16.21
N ASP A 92 2.00 -11.19 16.53
CA ASP A 92 2.37 -11.58 17.91
C ASP A 92 1.39 -12.63 18.50
N GLY A 93 0.80 -13.48 17.65
CA GLY A 93 -0.17 -14.51 18.03
C GLY A 93 -1.59 -14.00 18.28
N GLY A 94 -1.94 -12.82 17.77
CA GLY A 94 -3.27 -12.23 17.92
C GLY A 94 -3.73 -11.41 16.71
N LEU A 95 -5.06 -11.38 16.52
CA LEU A 95 -5.68 -10.57 15.47
C LEU A 95 -5.53 -9.07 15.79
N THR A 96 -4.80 -8.36 14.93
CA THR A 96 -4.55 -6.92 15.03
C THR A 96 -5.28 -6.17 13.92
N LEU A 97 -5.92 -5.04 14.28
CA LEU A 97 -6.49 -4.12 13.30
C LEU A 97 -5.40 -3.17 12.82
N ALA A 98 -4.96 -3.33 11.58
CA ALA A 98 -4.01 -2.47 10.91
C ALA A 98 -4.73 -1.32 10.20
N THR A 99 -4.12 -0.13 10.21
CA THR A 99 -4.62 1.06 9.50
C THR A 99 -3.57 1.56 8.53
N LEU A 100 -3.96 1.76 7.27
CA LEU A 100 -3.12 2.39 6.25
C LEU A 100 -3.85 3.58 5.62
N LYS A 101 -3.06 4.53 5.13
CA LYS A 101 -3.49 5.62 4.25
C LYS A 101 -3.23 5.21 2.81
N ALA A 102 -4.23 5.41 1.95
CA ALA A 102 -4.04 5.37 0.50
C ALA A 102 -4.09 6.80 -0.03
N HIS A 103 -3.02 7.22 -0.71
CA HIS A 103 -2.93 8.52 -1.38
C HIS A 103 -2.83 8.32 -2.90
N ILE A 104 -3.68 8.99 -3.67
CA ILE A 104 -3.61 9.06 -5.14
C ILE A 104 -3.03 10.41 -5.57
N GLY A 105 -2.02 10.37 -6.44
CA GLY A 105 -1.34 11.56 -6.94
C GLY A 105 -0.66 11.34 -8.30
N PRO A 106 0.05 12.35 -8.82
CA PRO A 106 0.80 12.22 -10.07
C PRO A 106 2.07 11.36 -9.87
N GLY A 107 2.34 10.48 -10.84
CA GLY A 107 3.61 9.79 -11.00
C GLY A 107 4.62 10.61 -11.79
N ASP A 108 5.74 9.98 -12.17
CA ASP A 108 6.88 10.63 -12.82
C ASP A 108 6.54 11.29 -14.17
N ARG A 109 5.48 10.84 -14.85
CA ARG A 109 4.98 11.41 -16.12
C ARG A 109 3.59 12.04 -15.97
N GLY A 110 3.14 12.28 -14.73
CA GLY A 110 1.83 12.84 -14.42
C GLY A 110 0.68 11.84 -14.53
N GLU A 111 0.95 10.54 -14.75
CA GLU A 111 -0.07 9.49 -14.66
C GLU A 111 -0.57 9.34 -13.21
N PRO A 112 -1.84 8.98 -12.98
CA PRO A 112 -2.30 8.71 -11.63
C PRO A 112 -1.62 7.46 -11.06
N VAL A 113 -1.05 7.57 -9.86
CA VAL A 113 -0.47 6.48 -9.10
C VAL A 113 -1.06 6.44 -7.70
N LEU A 114 -1.23 5.23 -7.17
CA LEU A 114 -1.69 5.02 -5.80
C LEU A 114 -0.52 4.60 -4.92
N THR A 115 -0.42 5.18 -3.74
CA THR A 115 0.59 4.80 -2.74
C THR A 115 -0.11 4.48 -1.43
N LEU A 116 0.19 3.30 -0.89
CA LEU A 116 -0.24 2.85 0.43
C LEU A 116 0.87 3.16 1.43
N MET A 117 0.52 3.75 2.56
CA MET A 117 1.50 4.26 3.53
C MET A 117 0.90 4.25 4.94
N MET A 118 1.74 4.42 5.95
CA MET A 118 1.27 4.61 7.32
C MET A 118 0.43 5.91 7.42
N PRO A 119 -0.51 6.01 8.36
CA PRO A 119 -1.37 7.19 8.49
C PRO A 119 -0.63 8.52 8.72
N ASN A 120 0.58 8.44 9.26
CA ASN A 120 1.45 9.58 9.58
C ASN A 120 2.57 9.83 8.54
N GLU A 121 2.63 9.04 7.46
CA GLU A 121 3.52 9.28 6.33
C GLU A 121 2.85 10.25 5.34
N ASP A 122 3.63 11.09 4.66
CA ASP A 122 3.19 12.04 3.63
C ASP A 122 3.93 11.81 2.30
#